data_AF-A0A1A6GPZ9-F1
#
_entry.id   AF-A0A1A6GPZ9-F1
#
_cell.length_a   1.000
_cell.length_b   1.000
_cell.length_c   1.000
_cell.angle_alpha   90.00
_cell.angle_beta   90.00
_cell.angle_gamma   90.00
#
_symmetry.space_group_name_H-M   'P 1'
#
loop_
_entity.id
_entity.type
_entity.pdbx_description
1 polymer ?
#
loop_
_entity_poly.entity_id
_entity_poly.type
_entity_poly.pdbx_seq_one_letter_code
_entity_poly.pdbx_strand_id
1 'polypeptide(L)' 'VMVAEALDISRETYLAILMDRAHSGPVVVGSPQGGVDIEEVAAKNPELIFK' A
#
# COMPACT_ATOMS: atom_id res chain seq x y z
N VAL A 1 4.85 13.82 -22.47
CA VAL A 1 3.51 13.80 -21.84
C VAL A 1 2.97 12.39 -21.94
N MET A 2 2.53 11.77 -20.85
CA MET A 2 1.80 10.50 -20.92
C MET A 2 0.33 10.82 -21.23
N VAL A 3 -0.26 10.13 -22.20
CA VAL A 3 -1.68 10.27 -22.57
C VAL A 3 -2.29 8.86 -22.50
N ALA A 4 -3.33 8.69 -21.71
CA ALA A 4 -3.96 7.42 -21.41
C ALA A 4 -5.47 7.56 -21.28
N GLU A 5 -6.18 6.44 -21.33
CA GLU A 5 -7.61 6.36 -21.07
C GLU A 5 -7.93 6.66 -19.59
N ALA A 6 -9.02 7.37 -19.34
CA ALA A 6 -9.54 7.58 -17.98
C ALA A 6 -10.34 6.36 -17.56
N LEU A 7 -9.94 5.72 -16.46
CA LEU A 7 -10.63 4.57 -15.88
C LEU A 7 -11.27 4.97 -14.54
N ASP A 8 -12.48 4.49 -14.30
CA ASP A 8 -13.15 4.67 -13.02
C ASP A 8 -12.56 3.72 -11.97
N ILE A 9 -12.08 4.28 -10.87
CA ILE A 9 -11.51 3.51 -9.76
C ILE A 9 -12.63 3.25 -8.75
N SER A 10 -13.12 2.01 -8.71
CA SER A 10 -14.20 1.61 -7.79
C SER A 10 -13.74 1.46 -6.33
N ARG A 11 -12.46 1.13 -6.13
CA ARG A 11 -11.83 0.99 -4.81
C ARG A 11 -10.31 1.10 -4.95
N GLU A 12 -9.69 1.73 -3.97
CA GLU A 12 -8.23 1.84 -3.86
C GLU A 12 -7.71 1.01 -2.67
N THR A 13 -6.54 0.41 -2.85
CA THR A 13 -5.82 -0.31 -1.80
C THR A 13 -4.33 -0.03 -1.93
N TYR A 14 -3.60 -0.07 -0.82
CA TYR A 14 -2.15 -0.03 -0.82
C TYR A 14 -1.58 -1.44 -0.98
N LEU A 15 -0.59 -1.60 -1.84
CA LEU A 15 0.19 -2.83 -2.01
C LEU A 15 1.65 -2.45 -2.26
N ALA A 16 2.55 -3.03 -1.46
CA ALA A 16 3.99 -2.94 -1.66
C ALA A 16 4.63 -4.30 -1.45
N ILE A 17 5.75 -4.53 -2.14
CA ILE A 17 6.63 -5.66 -1.90
C ILE A 17 8.00 -5.09 -1.57
N LEU A 18 8.52 -5.42 -0.41
CA LEU A 18 9.80 -4.91 0.07
C LEU A 18 10.62 -6.01 0.74
N MET A 19 11.93 -5.84 0.75
CA MET A 19 12.83 -6.74 1.47
C MET A 19 12.85 -6.35 2.93
N ASP A 20 12.25 -7.17 3.78
CA ASP A 20 12.26 -6.94 5.22
C ASP A 20 13.57 -7.45 5.83
N ARG A 21 14.26 -6.55 6.52
CA ARG A 21 15.51 -6.85 7.23
C ARG A 21 15.27 -7.75 8.44
N ALA A 22 14.10 -7.69 9.07
CA ALA A 22 13.76 -8.55 10.21
C ALA A 22 13.58 -10.01 9.79
N HIS A 23 12.97 -10.24 8.62
CA HIS A 23 12.70 -11.58 8.08
C HIS A 23 13.76 -12.05 7.07
N SER A 24 14.73 -11.19 6.73
CA SER A 24 15.79 -11.45 5.73
C SER A 24 15.24 -11.97 4.39
N GLY A 25 14.11 -11.41 3.96
CA GLY A 25 13.36 -11.93 2.81
C GLY A 25 12.32 -10.93 2.29
N PRO A 26 11.68 -11.25 1.16
CA PRO A 26 10.60 -10.43 0.62
C PRO A 26 9.35 -10.52 1.50
N VAL A 27 8.72 -9.38 1.74
CA VAL A 27 7.47 -9.22 2.48
C VAL A 27 6.48 -8.44 1.63
N VAL A 28 5.22 -8.86 1.66
CA VAL A 28 4.11 -8.17 1.01
C VAL A 28 3.42 -7.32 2.06
N VAL A 29 3.37 -6.01 1.85
CA VAL A 29 2.65 -5.09 2.73
C VAL A 29 1.39 -4.61 2.02
N GLY A 30 0.24 -4.77 2.66
CA GLY A 30 -1.06 -4.38 2.12
C GLY A 30 -1.87 -3.55 3.11
N SER A 31 -2.72 -2.67 2.58
CA SER A 31 -3.75 -1.97 3.36
C SER A 31 -5.02 -1.72 2.54
N PRO A 32 -6.23 -1.84 3.13
CA PRO A 32 -7.47 -1.43 2.47
C PRO A 32 -7.56 0.09 2.28
N GLN A 33 -6.71 0.89 2.93
CA GLN A 33 -6.62 2.34 2.73
C GLN A 33 -5.60 2.64 1.62
N GLY A 34 -6.08 2.62 0.37
CA GLY A 34 -5.32 3.13 -0.77
C GLY A 34 -5.43 4.65 -0.94
N GLY A 35 -4.60 5.23 -1.81
CA GLY A 35 -4.66 6.65 -2.16
C GLY A 35 -4.12 7.62 -1.09
N VAL A 36 -3.60 7.11 0.02
CA VAL A 36 -3.01 7.89 1.12
C VAL A 36 -1.59 7.43 1.42
N ASP A 37 -0.86 8.24 2.19
CA ASP A 37 0.47 7.89 2.68
C ASP A 37 0.39 6.69 3.65
N ILE A 38 1.16 5.63 3.38
CA ILE A 38 1.18 4.43 4.20
C ILE A 38 1.80 4.69 5.58
N GLU A 39 2.70 5.66 5.70
CA GLU A 39 3.27 6.05 7.00
C GLU A 39 2.21 6.68 7.91
N GLU A 40 1.25 7.42 7.35
CA GLU A 40 0.12 7.98 8.09
C GLU A 40 -0.82 6.88 8.58
N VAL A 41 -1.13 5.89 7.72
CA VAL A 41 -1.92 4.71 8.08
C VAL A 41 -1.25 3.96 9.22
N ALA A 42 0.07 3.76 9.17
CA ALA A 42 0.83 3.09 10.21
C ALA A 42 0.74 3.81 11.56
N ALA A 43 0.67 5.14 11.56
CA ALA A 43 0.61 5.96 12.77
C ALA A 43 -0.81 6.03 13.37
N LYS A 44 -1.86 6.16 12.54
CA LYS A 44 -3.24 6.36 12.99
C LYS A 44 -4.04 5.08 13.12
N ASN A 45 -3.84 4.14 12.19
CA ASN A 45 -4.62 2.91 12.04
C ASN A 45 -3.69 1.71 11.76
N PRO A 46 -2.77 1.37 12.68
CA PRO A 46 -1.82 0.28 12.47
C PRO A 46 -2.50 -1.08 12.22
N GLU A 47 -3.73 -1.26 12.69
CA GLU A 47 -4.55 -2.46 12.47
C GLU A 47 -4.94 -2.68 11.00
N LEU A 48 -4.80 -1.66 10.16
CA LEU A 48 -5.09 -1.72 8.72
C LEU A 48 -3.86 -2.06 7.88
N ILE A 49 -2.73 -2.42 8.50
CA ILE A 49 -1.51 -2.86 7.79
C ILE A 49 -1.34 -4.38 7.95
N PHE A 50 -1.27 -5.06 6.80
CA PHE A 50 -1.06 -6.50 6.70
C PHE A 50 0.32 -6.75 6.09
N LYS A 51 1.15 -7.57 6.74
CA LYS A 51 2.54 -7.86 6.35
C LYS A 51 2.88 -9.33 6.57
#